data_AF-X1NH41-F1
#
_entry.id   AF-X1NH41-F1
#
_cell.length_a   1.000
_cell.length_b   1.000
_cell.length_c   1.000
_cell.angle_alpha   90.00
_cell.angle_beta   90.00
_cell.angle_gamma   90.00
#
_symmetry.space_group_name_H-M   'P 1'
#
loop_
_entity.id
_entity.type
_entity.pdbx_description
1 polymer ?
#
loop_
_entity_poly.entity_id
_entity_poly.type
_entity_poly.pdbx_seq_one_letter_code
_entity_poly.pdbx_strand_id
1 'polypeptide(L)'
;MSLEKIFVDGHGWCEVWSLPKVSPKKQREGKYIGESFVHPAKMDVVLCHKIIETYTEPGETVLDPMAGIDTTGVEAAYMGRNSIAVELEEKFVKITEQNIGLLERAQTLTPKGKAVVVKGDSRELSRILGEKADKVIFSPPYRERYAYKNPEERQKDDPTASKRNRIHKPYSQDPNNIGNLKYGKPVDAIVTSPPFKTSERGAGIARRWRTGEVKPEDIACKGY
;
A
#
# COMPACT_ATOMS: atom_id res chain seq x y z
N MET A 1 13.14 4.01 -15.00
CA MET A 1 11.68 3.76 -14.96
C MET A 1 11.10 4.40 -16.20
N SER A 2 10.22 3.71 -16.92
CA SER A 2 9.43 4.31 -18.01
C SER A 2 7.99 4.45 -17.54
N LEU A 3 7.40 5.61 -17.83
CA LEU A 3 5.97 5.84 -17.72
C LEU A 3 5.40 5.64 -19.12
N GLU A 4 4.62 4.58 -19.30
CA GLU A 4 3.85 4.40 -20.53
C GLU A 4 2.41 4.85 -20.26
N LYS A 5 1.95 5.79 -21.08
CA LYS A 5 0.55 6.19 -21.11
C LYS A 5 -0.14 5.32 -22.14
N ILE A 6 -1.04 4.48 -21.66
CA ILE A 6 -1.86 3.64 -22.54
C ILE A 6 -3.25 4.24 -22.56
N PHE A 7 -3.82 4.39 -23.75
CA PHE A 7 -5.22 4.73 -23.87
C PHE A 7 -6.02 3.43 -23.79
N VAL A 8 -6.89 3.33 -22.79
CA VAL A 8 -7.82 2.20 -22.67
C VAL A 8 -9.16 2.68 -23.19
N ASP A 9 -9.63 2.06 -24.29
CA ASP A 9 -10.90 2.40 -24.91
C ASP A 9 -12.03 2.38 -23.87
N GLY A 10 -12.80 3.47 -23.80
CA GLY A 10 -13.87 3.66 -22.82
C GLY A 10 -13.44 4.06 -21.40
N HIS A 11 -12.14 4.02 -21.08
CA HIS A 11 -11.62 4.32 -19.73
C HIS A 11 -10.58 5.46 -19.69
N GLY A 12 -10.13 5.94 -20.85
CA GLY A 12 -9.23 7.07 -20.98
C GLY A 12 -7.75 6.69 -20.83
N TRP A 13 -6.91 7.69 -20.56
CA TRP A 13 -5.48 7.48 -20.38
C TRP A 13 -5.19 6.84 -19.02
N CYS A 14 -4.62 5.65 -19.02
CA CYS A 14 -4.07 5.01 -17.84
C CYS A 14 -2.54 5.14 -17.81
N GLU A 15 -1.99 5.16 -16.61
CA GLU A 15 -0.55 5.13 -16.38
C GLU A 15 -0.13 3.71 -16.02
N VAL A 16 0.76 3.15 -16.82
CA VAL A 16 1.41 1.87 -16.50
C VAL A 16 2.83 2.17 -16.06
N TRP A 17 3.16 1.73 -14.84
CA TRP A 17 4.48 1.90 -14.28
C TRP A 17 5.30 0.63 -14.43
N SER A 18 6.37 0.72 -15.22
CA SER A 18 7.39 -0.32 -15.30
C SER A 18 8.46 -0.08 -14.23
N LEU A 19 8.38 -0.83 -13.14
CA LEU A 19 9.30 -0.74 -11.99
C LEU A 19 10.45 -1.74 -12.13
N PRO A 20 11.68 -1.38 -11.74
CA PRO A 20 12.81 -2.30 -11.76
C PRO A 20 12.57 -3.49 -10.82
N LYS A 21 12.96 -4.69 -11.28
CA LYS A 21 12.96 -5.89 -10.44
C LYS A 21 14.13 -5.83 -9.46
N VAL A 22 13.87 -5.35 -8.24
CA VAL A 22 14.83 -5.34 -7.13
C VAL A 22 14.42 -6.39 -6.11
N SER A 23 15.37 -7.20 -5.64
CA SER A 23 15.05 -8.24 -4.65
C SER A 23 14.55 -7.63 -3.33
N PRO A 24 13.59 -8.26 -2.62
CA PRO A 24 13.06 -7.74 -1.37
C PRO A 24 14.11 -7.47 -0.30
N LYS A 25 15.20 -8.28 -0.30
CA LYS A 25 16.38 -8.09 0.55
C LYS A 25 17.08 -6.76 0.25
N LYS A 26 17.44 -6.55 -1.02
CA LYS A 26 18.17 -5.35 -1.46
C LYS A 26 17.36 -4.07 -1.27
N GLN A 27 16.04 -4.14 -1.44
CA GLN A 27 15.14 -2.99 -1.19
C GLN A 27 15.18 -2.47 0.25
N ARG A 28 15.57 -3.31 1.23
CA ARG A 28 15.44 -3.03 2.68
C ARG A 28 16.78 -3.01 3.42
N GLU A 29 17.86 -3.29 2.71
CA GLU A 29 19.20 -3.36 3.26
C GLU A 29 19.59 -2.02 3.92
N GLY A 30 20.05 -2.09 5.18
CA GLY A 30 20.50 -0.92 5.95
C GLY A 30 19.38 0.02 6.45
N LYS A 31 18.13 -0.18 6.04
CA LYS A 31 16.99 0.68 6.42
C LYS A 31 16.01 0.03 7.41
N TYR A 32 15.97 -1.30 7.45
CA TYR A 32 15.01 -2.05 8.26
C TYR A 32 15.72 -3.11 9.10
N ILE A 33 15.13 -3.46 10.24
CA ILE A 33 15.63 -4.55 11.08
C ILE A 33 15.42 -5.93 10.43
N GLY A 34 16.08 -6.96 10.96
CA GLY A 34 15.99 -8.33 10.46
C GLY A 34 14.57 -8.92 10.53
N GLU A 35 13.84 -8.59 11.58
CA GLU A 35 12.49 -9.07 11.87
C GLU A 35 11.48 -8.58 10.83
N SER A 36 11.74 -7.41 10.21
CA SER A 36 10.96 -6.90 9.10
C SER A 36 10.90 -7.90 7.94
N PHE A 37 11.94 -8.72 7.72
CA PHE A 37 11.95 -9.72 6.65
C PHE A 37 10.96 -10.87 6.86
N VAL A 38 10.57 -11.13 8.12
CA VAL A 38 9.62 -12.19 8.48
C VAL A 38 8.18 -11.81 8.15
N HIS A 39 7.87 -10.51 8.03
CA HIS A 39 6.51 -10.03 7.77
C HIS A 39 5.91 -10.57 6.46
N PRO A 40 4.70 -11.17 6.49
CA PRO A 40 4.19 -11.96 5.38
C PRO A 40 3.70 -11.16 4.15
N ALA A 41 3.33 -9.90 4.29
CA ALA A 41 2.88 -9.07 3.17
C ALA A 41 3.33 -7.63 3.42
N LYS A 42 4.49 -7.26 2.86
CA LYS A 42 5.06 -5.92 3.01
C LYS A 42 4.79 -5.14 1.74
N MET A 43 4.49 -3.85 1.86
CA MET A 43 4.49 -2.95 0.71
C MET A 43 5.84 -3.04 -0.02
N ASP A 44 5.81 -3.11 -1.34
CA ASP A 44 7.03 -3.08 -2.16
C ASP A 44 7.65 -1.68 -2.07
N VAL A 45 8.95 -1.59 -1.77
CA VAL A 45 9.60 -0.29 -1.50
C VAL A 45 9.67 0.56 -2.76
N VAL A 46 9.89 -0.06 -3.92
CA VAL A 46 10.03 0.65 -5.19
C VAL A 46 8.68 1.21 -5.63
N LEU A 47 7.61 0.43 -5.48
CA LEU A 47 6.25 0.91 -5.70
C LEU A 47 5.87 2.01 -4.72
N CYS A 48 6.21 1.84 -3.43
CA CYS A 48 5.95 2.81 -2.39
C CYS A 48 6.58 4.17 -2.70
N HIS A 49 7.86 4.19 -3.06
CA HIS A 49 8.57 5.39 -3.51
C HIS A 49 7.84 6.07 -4.65
N LYS A 50 7.43 5.31 -5.66
CA LYS A 50 6.75 5.87 -6.82
C LYS A 50 5.41 6.50 -6.46
N ILE A 51 4.63 5.86 -5.59
CA ILE A 51 3.35 6.40 -5.11
C ILE A 51 3.58 7.69 -4.31
N ILE A 52 4.51 7.68 -3.35
CA ILE A 52 4.81 8.85 -2.50
C ILE A 52 5.30 10.01 -3.36
N GLU A 53 6.24 9.77 -4.28
CA GLU A 53 6.78 10.79 -5.18
C GLU A 53 5.69 11.40 -6.07
N THR A 54 4.75 10.58 -6.55
CA THR A 54 3.76 11.01 -7.54
C THR A 54 2.58 11.74 -6.90
N TYR A 55 2.19 11.37 -5.68
CA TYR A 55 0.93 11.82 -5.08
C TYR A 55 1.10 12.64 -3.79
N THR A 56 2.34 12.94 -3.39
CA THR A 56 2.62 13.71 -2.17
C THR A 56 3.71 14.74 -2.39
N GLU A 57 3.68 15.82 -1.62
CA GLU A 57 4.72 16.85 -1.59
C GLU A 57 5.53 16.78 -0.28
N PRO A 58 6.83 17.16 -0.28
CA PRO A 58 7.60 17.27 0.97
C PRO A 58 6.87 18.13 2.02
N GLY A 59 6.90 17.69 3.27
CA GLY A 59 6.17 18.32 4.38
C GLY A 59 4.72 17.85 4.56
N GLU A 60 4.09 17.23 3.56
CA GLU A 60 2.77 16.61 3.73
C GLU A 60 2.83 15.40 4.67
N THR A 61 1.69 15.08 5.29
CA THR A 61 1.53 13.95 6.20
C THR A 61 0.81 12.79 5.52
N VAL A 62 1.46 11.62 5.47
CA VAL A 62 0.93 10.37 4.93
C VAL A 62 0.40 9.48 6.06
N LEU A 63 -0.83 9.03 5.95
CA LEU A 63 -1.43 8.03 6.84
C LEU A 63 -1.38 6.64 6.21
N ASP A 64 -0.82 5.67 6.92
CA ASP A 64 -1.00 4.24 6.67
C ASP A 64 -1.80 3.61 7.82
N PRO A 65 -3.11 3.33 7.64
CA PRO A 65 -3.93 2.84 8.74
C PRO A 65 -3.75 1.34 9.00
N MET A 66 -2.94 0.62 8.22
CA MET A 66 -2.74 -0.83 8.30
C MET A 66 -1.25 -1.14 8.11
N ALA A 67 -0.41 -0.47 8.89
CA ALA A 67 0.98 -0.22 8.52
C ALA A 67 1.86 -1.48 8.49
N GLY A 68 1.56 -2.51 9.28
CA GLY A 68 2.43 -3.66 9.47
C GLY A 68 3.80 -3.21 9.97
N ILE A 69 4.83 -3.36 9.13
CA ILE A 69 6.20 -2.89 9.44
C ILE A 69 6.48 -1.43 9.03
N ASP A 70 5.46 -0.74 8.55
CA ASP A 70 5.46 0.66 8.13
C ASP A 70 6.47 1.02 7.03
N THR A 71 6.51 0.22 5.96
CA THR A 71 7.28 0.59 4.76
C THR A 71 6.80 1.93 4.19
N THR A 72 5.50 2.20 4.25
CA THR A 72 4.92 3.46 3.75
C THR A 72 5.47 4.66 4.50
N GLY A 73 5.37 4.67 5.83
CA GLY A 73 5.77 5.79 6.66
C GLY A 73 7.29 5.99 6.71
N VAL A 74 8.07 4.90 6.77
CA VAL A 74 9.53 4.97 6.76
C VAL A 74 10.06 5.58 5.47
N GLU A 75 9.56 5.14 4.31
CA GLU A 75 10.02 5.70 3.04
C GLU A 75 9.51 7.11 2.80
N ALA A 76 8.28 7.45 3.23
CA ALA A 76 7.76 8.82 3.19
C ALA A 76 8.68 9.78 3.96
N ALA A 77 9.11 9.37 5.16
CA ALA A 77 10.01 10.15 5.99
C ALA A 77 11.41 10.32 5.38
N TYR A 78 11.98 9.29 4.76
CA TYR A 78 13.23 9.45 3.99
C TYR A 78 13.10 10.47 2.85
N MET A 79 11.90 10.60 2.28
CA MET A 79 11.58 11.56 1.22
C MET A 79 11.14 12.93 1.75
N GLY A 80 11.24 13.20 3.06
CA GLY A 80 10.90 14.50 3.65
C GLY A 80 9.41 14.73 3.91
N ARG A 81 8.58 13.67 3.92
CA ARG A 81 7.16 13.73 4.30
C ARG A 81 6.99 13.26 5.74
N ASN A 82 5.98 13.74 6.45
CA ASN A 82 5.62 13.18 7.74
C ASN A 82 4.76 11.92 7.54
N SER A 83 4.74 11.03 8.53
CA SER A 83 3.91 9.84 8.49
C SER A 83 3.30 9.47 9.83
N ILE A 84 2.05 9.00 9.75
CA ILE A 84 1.30 8.42 10.86
C ILE A 84 0.94 6.99 10.44
N ALA A 85 1.44 6.02 11.19
CA ALA A 85 1.11 4.61 11.03
C ALA A 85 0.13 4.19 12.11
N VAL A 86 -0.92 3.46 11.74
CA VAL A 86 -1.79 2.74 12.69
C VAL A 86 -1.63 1.25 12.46
N GLU A 87 -1.37 0.51 13.53
CA GLU A 87 -1.17 -0.93 13.48
C GLU A 87 -1.86 -1.61 14.66
N LEU A 88 -2.57 -2.70 14.36
CA LEU A 88 -3.40 -3.42 15.33
C LEU A 88 -2.54 -4.31 16.24
N GLU A 89 -1.59 -5.04 15.65
CA GLU A 89 -0.83 -6.06 16.36
C GLU A 89 0.44 -5.49 17.00
N GLU A 90 0.54 -5.60 18.33
CA GLU A 90 1.68 -5.15 19.14
C GLU A 90 3.05 -5.56 18.57
N LYS A 91 3.14 -6.78 18.04
CA LYS A 91 4.41 -7.30 17.48
C LYS A 91 4.89 -6.47 16.28
N PHE A 92 3.97 -5.96 15.48
CA PHE A 92 4.27 -5.16 14.30
C PHE A 92 4.50 -3.69 14.67
N VAL A 93 3.78 -3.18 15.68
CA VAL A 93 4.09 -1.87 16.30
C VAL A 93 5.55 -1.82 16.74
N LYS A 94 6.03 -2.81 17.49
CA LYS A 94 7.44 -2.87 17.96
C LYS A 94 8.47 -2.92 16.83
N ILE A 95 8.18 -3.68 15.77
CA ILE A 95 9.05 -3.73 14.58
C ILE A 95 9.09 -2.35 13.91
N THR A 96 7.95 -1.69 13.80
CA THR A 96 7.84 -0.35 13.23
C THR A 96 8.60 0.69 14.05
N GLU A 97 8.44 0.71 15.39
CA GLU A 97 9.22 1.60 16.28
C GLU A 97 10.73 1.43 16.06
N GLN A 98 11.19 0.18 15.92
CA GLN A 98 12.60 -0.12 15.65
C GLN A 98 13.05 0.35 14.26
N ASN A 99 12.22 0.20 13.23
CA ASN A 99 12.49 0.76 11.90
C ASN A 99 12.55 2.30 11.92
N ILE A 100 11.63 2.96 12.63
CA ILE A 100 11.64 4.41 12.84
C ILE A 100 12.93 4.83 13.57
N GLY A 101 13.36 4.09 14.58
CA GLY A 101 14.63 4.35 15.25
C GLY A 101 15.86 4.25 14.33
N LEU A 102 15.85 3.33 13.34
CA LEU A 102 16.89 3.28 12.31
C LEU A 102 16.83 4.50 11.38
N LEU A 103 15.63 4.87 10.94
CA LEU A 103 15.37 6.07 10.14
C LEU A 103 15.92 7.32 10.83
N GLU A 104 15.58 7.54 12.10
CA GLU A 104 16.00 8.71 12.87
C GLU A 104 17.52 8.85 12.92
N ARG A 105 18.23 7.73 13.19
CA ARG A 105 19.69 7.66 13.25
C ARG A 105 20.38 7.76 11.88
N ALA A 106 19.67 7.46 10.79
CA ALA A 106 20.25 7.48 9.45
C ALA A 106 20.65 8.89 9.04
N GLN A 107 21.89 9.07 8.55
CA GLN A 107 22.34 10.33 7.97
C GLN A 107 21.84 10.45 6.53
N THR A 108 21.29 11.60 6.17
CA THR A 108 20.75 11.89 4.83
C THR A 108 21.25 13.25 4.37
N LEU A 109 21.40 13.42 3.05
CA LEU A 109 21.79 14.69 2.44
C LEU A 109 20.65 15.74 2.50
N THR A 110 19.42 15.28 2.57
CA THR A 110 18.22 16.10 2.66
C THR A 110 17.54 15.90 4.03
N PRO A 111 16.79 16.90 4.53
CA PRO A 111 15.98 16.73 5.73
C PRO A 111 15.00 15.56 5.59
N LYS A 112 14.88 14.77 6.66
CA LYS A 112 13.86 13.72 6.78
C LYS A 112 12.59 14.31 7.40
N GLY A 113 11.45 13.70 7.11
CA GLY A 113 10.22 13.95 7.86
C GLY A 113 10.16 13.15 9.16
N LYS A 114 9.09 13.33 9.92
CA LYS A 114 8.82 12.59 11.16
C LYS A 114 7.93 11.39 10.88
N ALA A 115 8.22 10.25 11.49
CA ALA A 115 7.39 9.06 11.43
C ALA A 115 6.95 8.67 12.84
N VAL A 116 5.68 8.34 13.02
CA VAL A 116 5.14 7.83 14.28
C VAL A 116 4.23 6.63 14.02
N VAL A 117 4.21 5.70 14.96
CA VAL A 117 3.27 4.57 14.96
C VAL A 117 2.38 4.63 16.18
N VAL A 118 1.09 4.38 15.97
CA VAL A 118 0.08 4.29 17.02
C VAL A 118 -0.53 2.90 16.98
N LYS A 119 -0.50 2.21 18.12
CA LYS A 119 -1.24 0.96 18.25
C LYS A 119 -2.73 1.26 18.24
N GLY A 120 -3.48 0.65 17.32
CA GLY A 120 -4.91 0.86 17.26
C GLY A 120 -5.60 0.12 16.12
N ASP A 121 -6.92 0.18 16.14
CA ASP A 121 -7.78 -0.40 15.12
C ASP A 121 -8.10 0.65 14.04
N SER A 122 -7.84 0.34 12.78
CA SER A 122 -8.12 1.21 11.63
C SER A 122 -9.61 1.62 11.52
N ARG A 123 -10.52 0.88 12.15
CA ARG A 123 -11.95 1.21 12.22
C ARG A 123 -12.24 2.39 13.16
N GLU A 124 -11.29 2.75 14.01
CA GLU A 124 -11.39 3.82 15.00
C GLU A 124 -10.50 5.03 14.69
N LEU A 125 -10.06 5.20 13.42
CA LEU A 125 -9.16 6.30 13.02
C LEU A 125 -9.65 7.69 13.44
N SER A 126 -10.96 7.95 13.45
CA SER A 126 -11.51 9.24 13.90
C SER A 126 -11.23 9.54 15.38
N ARG A 127 -10.98 8.50 16.20
CA ARG A 127 -10.59 8.61 17.61
C ARG A 127 -9.07 8.60 17.78
N ILE A 128 -8.36 7.85 16.94
CA ILE A 128 -6.91 7.64 17.01
C ILE A 128 -6.14 8.85 16.47
N LEU A 129 -6.64 9.46 15.39
CA LEU A 129 -5.97 10.59 14.74
C LEU A 129 -6.28 11.89 15.49
N GLY A 130 -5.26 12.43 16.17
CA GLY A 130 -5.32 13.77 16.76
C GLY A 130 -5.09 14.91 15.76
N GLU A 131 -4.52 14.59 14.59
CA GLU A 131 -4.21 15.54 13.52
C GLU A 131 -4.75 15.05 12.18
N LYS A 132 -4.94 16.00 11.25
CA LYS A 132 -5.38 15.68 9.89
C LYS A 132 -4.21 15.16 9.07
N ALA A 133 -4.39 14.03 8.39
CA ALA A 133 -3.48 13.56 7.34
C ALA A 133 -3.83 14.20 5.99
N ASP A 134 -2.82 14.46 5.16
CA ASP A 134 -3.01 15.03 3.82
C ASP A 134 -3.36 13.95 2.80
N LYS A 135 -2.77 12.75 2.95
CA LYS A 135 -2.92 11.61 2.04
C LYS A 135 -3.02 10.32 2.85
N VAL A 136 -3.79 9.36 2.34
CA VAL A 136 -3.85 7.99 2.88
C VAL A 136 -3.25 7.04 1.86
N ILE A 137 -2.16 6.39 2.23
CA ILE A 137 -1.45 5.42 1.38
C ILE A 137 -1.22 4.18 2.24
N PHE A 138 -1.64 3.02 1.76
CA PHE A 138 -1.42 1.77 2.46
C PHE A 138 -1.51 0.58 1.52
N SER A 139 -0.86 -0.51 1.91
CA SER A 139 -1.10 -1.82 1.32
C SER A 139 -2.05 -2.59 2.24
N PRO A 140 -3.35 -2.71 1.90
CA PRO A 140 -4.25 -3.52 2.71
C PRO A 140 -3.74 -4.98 2.78
N PRO A 141 -4.04 -5.71 3.86
CA PRO A 141 -3.73 -7.12 3.93
C PRO A 141 -4.57 -7.88 2.90
N TYR A 142 -3.90 -8.39 1.87
CA TYR A 142 -4.51 -9.29 0.89
C TYR A 142 -4.50 -10.73 1.41
N ARG A 143 -5.59 -11.48 1.20
CA ARG A 143 -5.70 -12.86 1.66
C ARG A 143 -4.97 -13.86 0.73
N GLU A 144 -4.57 -14.96 1.37
CA GLU A 144 -4.08 -16.26 0.88
C GLU A 144 -2.57 -16.47 0.88
N ARG A 145 -2.08 -17.03 2.00
CA ARG A 145 -0.81 -17.76 2.04
C ARG A 145 -1.08 -19.25 2.06
N TYR A 146 -0.79 -19.89 0.94
CA TYR A 146 -0.64 -21.32 0.88
C TYR A 146 0.79 -21.69 1.31
N ALA A 147 0.94 -22.42 2.42
CA ALA A 147 2.20 -23.04 2.77
C ALA A 147 2.25 -24.45 2.15
N TYR A 148 3.34 -24.81 1.48
CA TYR A 148 3.55 -26.20 1.05
C TYR A 148 3.75 -27.08 2.28
N LYS A 149 3.14 -28.28 2.29
CA LYS A 149 3.31 -29.29 3.34
C LYS A 149 4.78 -29.66 3.55
N ASN A 150 5.59 -29.64 2.48
CA ASN A 150 7.03 -29.90 2.52
C ASN A 150 7.82 -28.75 1.88
N PRO A 151 8.81 -28.16 2.57
CA PRO A 151 9.67 -27.09 2.02
C PRO A 151 10.50 -27.52 0.80
N GLU A 152 10.83 -28.81 0.68
CA GLU A 152 11.64 -29.39 -0.40
C GLU A 152 10.85 -29.60 -1.71
N GLU A 153 9.51 -29.61 -1.65
CA GLU A 153 8.64 -29.73 -2.85
C GLU A 153 8.58 -28.44 -3.68
N ARG A 154 9.25 -27.36 -3.23
CA ARG A 154 9.32 -26.05 -3.92
C ARG A 154 9.90 -26.12 -5.34
N GLN A 155 10.61 -27.20 -5.68
CA GLN A 155 11.43 -27.31 -6.88
C GLN A 155 10.77 -28.01 -8.08
N LYS A 156 9.56 -28.60 -7.93
CA LYS A 156 8.89 -29.26 -9.06
C LYS A 156 7.73 -28.41 -9.56
N ASP A 157 7.93 -27.75 -10.69
CA ASP A 157 6.92 -27.03 -11.47
C ASP A 157 5.89 -28.03 -12.07
N ASP A 158 5.14 -28.71 -11.20
CA ASP A 158 3.93 -29.44 -11.59
C ASP A 158 2.70 -28.58 -11.27
N PRO A 159 2.08 -27.93 -12.27
CA PRO A 159 0.90 -27.10 -12.06
C PRO A 159 -0.31 -27.87 -11.51
N THR A 160 -0.34 -29.20 -11.62
CA THR A 160 -1.44 -30.06 -11.15
C THR A 160 -1.27 -30.56 -9.70
N ALA A 161 -0.04 -30.68 -9.21
CA ALA A 161 0.26 -31.07 -7.82
C ALA A 161 -0.08 -29.98 -6.78
N SER A 162 -0.27 -28.73 -7.25
CA SER A 162 -0.23 -27.54 -6.40
C SER A 162 -1.37 -27.41 -5.38
N LYS A 163 -2.57 -27.95 -5.60
CA LYS A 163 -3.73 -27.68 -4.70
C LYS A 163 -3.88 -28.62 -3.50
N ARG A 164 -3.46 -29.89 -3.60
CA ARG A 164 -3.66 -30.91 -2.52
C ARG A 164 -2.64 -30.81 -1.37
N ASN A 165 -1.50 -30.18 -1.62
CA ASN A 165 -0.38 -30.09 -0.68
C ASN A 165 -0.22 -28.73 0.00
N ARG A 166 -1.23 -27.87 -0.04
CA ARG A 166 -1.18 -26.55 0.58
C ARG A 166 -1.96 -26.53 1.90
N ILE A 167 -1.29 -26.18 2.99
CA ILE A 167 -1.93 -25.92 4.30
C ILE A 167 -2.24 -24.42 4.38
N HIS A 168 -3.47 -24.11 4.81
CA HIS A 168 -3.88 -22.74 5.12
C HIS A 168 -3.15 -22.26 6.37
N LYS A 169 -2.24 -21.30 6.22
CA LYS A 169 -1.65 -20.61 7.37
C LYS A 169 -2.38 -19.29 7.57
N PRO A 170 -3.04 -19.06 8.73
CA PRO A 170 -3.71 -17.80 8.99
C PRO A 170 -2.70 -16.65 8.95
N TYR A 171 -3.13 -15.51 8.40
CA TYR A 171 -2.31 -14.29 8.29
C TYR A 171 -1.96 -13.74 9.68
N SER A 172 -2.92 -13.80 10.60
CA SER A 172 -2.81 -13.37 11.99
C SER A 172 -3.58 -14.31 12.91
N GLN A 173 -3.23 -14.33 14.20
CA GLN A 173 -4.04 -14.99 15.24
C GLN A 173 -5.04 -14.03 15.90
N ASP A 174 -4.97 -12.73 15.60
CA ASP A 174 -5.90 -11.74 16.15
C ASP A 174 -7.25 -11.82 15.43
N PRO A 175 -8.38 -12.07 16.13
CA PRO A 175 -9.69 -12.19 15.49
C PRO A 175 -10.17 -10.90 14.81
N ASN A 176 -9.63 -9.74 15.19
CA ASN A 176 -9.96 -8.44 14.58
C ASN A 176 -9.12 -8.13 13.33
N ASN A 177 -8.06 -8.90 13.06
CA ASN A 177 -7.28 -8.70 11.84
C ASN A 177 -8.11 -9.10 10.61
N ILE A 178 -8.35 -8.15 9.71
CA ILE A 178 -9.18 -8.36 8.51
C ILE A 178 -8.63 -9.46 7.58
N GLY A 179 -7.34 -9.78 7.67
CA GLY A 179 -6.73 -10.92 6.97
C GLY A 179 -7.32 -12.28 7.36
N ASN A 180 -8.09 -12.36 8.45
CA ASN A 180 -8.76 -13.56 8.92
C ASN A 180 -10.20 -13.74 8.38
N LEU A 181 -10.71 -12.82 7.55
CA LEU A 181 -12.04 -12.95 6.95
C LEU A 181 -12.16 -14.17 6.01
N LYS A 182 -13.30 -14.87 6.09
CA LYS A 182 -13.65 -16.00 5.21
C LYS A 182 -13.98 -15.50 3.79
N TYR A 183 -13.62 -16.30 2.80
CA TYR A 183 -13.78 -15.95 1.37
C TYR A 183 -15.25 -16.21 1.02
N GLY A 184 -15.85 -15.33 0.23
CA GLY A 184 -17.24 -15.42 -0.18
C GLY A 184 -18.25 -14.80 0.77
N LYS A 185 -17.86 -14.26 1.95
CA LYS A 185 -18.79 -13.63 2.91
C LYS A 185 -18.13 -12.55 3.79
N PRO A 186 -18.52 -11.25 3.72
CA PRO A 186 -19.37 -10.60 2.72
C PRO A 186 -18.61 -9.87 1.60
N VAL A 187 -17.27 -9.86 1.60
CA VAL A 187 -16.46 -9.07 0.65
C VAL A 187 -15.36 -9.92 0.04
N ASP A 188 -15.40 -10.09 -1.28
CA ASP A 188 -14.45 -10.89 -2.07
C ASP A 188 -13.33 -10.06 -2.72
N ALA A 189 -13.59 -8.76 -2.92
CA ALA A 189 -12.64 -7.81 -3.45
C ALA A 189 -12.91 -6.42 -2.84
N ILE A 190 -11.85 -5.71 -2.48
CA ILE A 190 -11.93 -4.30 -2.11
C ILE A 190 -11.43 -3.50 -3.31
N VAL A 191 -12.36 -2.89 -4.06
CA VAL A 191 -12.04 -1.90 -5.09
C VAL A 191 -12.24 -0.53 -4.45
N THR A 192 -11.17 0.23 -4.29
CA THR A 192 -11.23 1.57 -3.71
C THR A 192 -10.78 2.61 -4.73
N SER A 193 -11.53 3.70 -4.83
CA SER A 193 -11.10 4.94 -5.48
C SER A 193 -11.21 6.03 -4.41
N PRO A 194 -10.11 6.69 -3.99
CA PRO A 194 -10.23 7.75 -3.01
C PRO A 194 -11.08 8.89 -3.60
N PRO A 195 -12.01 9.49 -2.84
CA PRO A 195 -12.84 10.57 -3.33
C PRO A 195 -11.97 11.80 -3.60
N PHE A 196 -12.08 12.33 -4.82
CA PHE A 196 -11.61 13.67 -5.15
C PHE A 196 -12.29 14.69 -4.24
N LYS A 197 -11.50 15.44 -3.48
CA LYS A 197 -11.94 16.74 -2.98
C LYS A 197 -10.92 17.77 -3.44
N THR A 198 -11.29 18.45 -4.54
CA THR A 198 -10.61 19.60 -5.17
C THR A 198 -9.14 19.36 -5.56
N SER A 199 -8.93 18.59 -6.64
CA SER A 199 -7.72 18.71 -7.45
C SER A 199 -7.85 19.97 -8.33
N GLU A 200 -7.37 21.11 -7.85
CA GLU A 200 -7.32 22.35 -8.65
C GLU A 200 -6.45 22.23 -9.93
N ARG A 201 -5.86 21.07 -10.21
CA ARG A 201 -5.16 20.77 -11.47
C ARG A 201 -5.50 19.42 -12.11
N GLY A 202 -6.76 18.98 -12.06
CA GLY A 202 -7.17 17.71 -12.68
C GLY A 202 -8.53 17.69 -13.39
N ALA A 203 -9.26 18.81 -13.49
CA ALA A 203 -10.66 18.82 -13.92
C ALA A 203 -10.88 18.99 -15.45
N GLY A 204 -10.00 18.46 -16.30
CA GLY A 204 -10.09 18.64 -17.74
C GLY A 204 -11.35 18.01 -18.38
N ILE A 205 -11.86 16.91 -17.83
CA ILE A 205 -13.03 16.21 -18.38
C ILE A 205 -14.34 16.78 -17.80
N ALA A 206 -14.39 17.08 -16.51
CA ALA A 206 -15.58 17.64 -15.85
C ALA A 206 -15.91 19.08 -16.32
N ARG A 207 -14.88 19.89 -16.67
CA ARG A 207 -15.08 21.25 -17.20
C ARG A 207 -15.76 21.22 -18.58
N ARG A 208 -15.34 20.29 -19.46
CA ARG A 208 -15.87 20.14 -20.82
C ARG A 208 -17.32 19.65 -20.86
N TRP A 209 -17.75 18.88 -19.85
CA TRP A 209 -19.14 18.48 -19.67
C TRP A 209 -20.06 19.67 -19.29
N ARG A 210 -19.61 20.56 -18.39
CA ARG A 210 -20.39 21.76 -18.00
C ARG A 210 -20.48 22.83 -19.09
N THR A 211 -19.50 22.89 -20.00
CA THR A 211 -19.48 23.85 -21.11
C THR A 211 -20.21 23.35 -22.35
N GLY A 212 -20.76 22.13 -22.34
CA GLY A 212 -21.50 21.56 -23.46
C GLY A 212 -20.62 21.13 -24.66
N GLU A 213 -19.30 21.06 -24.47
CA GLU A 213 -18.35 20.65 -25.52
C GLU A 213 -18.37 19.13 -25.80
N VAL A 214 -18.96 18.33 -24.91
CA VAL A 214 -19.05 16.86 -25.04
C VAL A 214 -20.47 16.42 -24.68
N LYS A 215 -21.12 15.58 -25.50
CA LYS A 215 -22.50 15.12 -25.28
C LYS A 215 -22.53 13.89 -24.35
N PRO A 216 -23.65 13.65 -23.63
CA PRO A 216 -23.78 12.48 -22.74
C PRO A 216 -23.54 11.14 -23.45
N GLU A 217 -24.00 11.01 -24.70
CA GLU A 217 -23.76 9.86 -25.56
C GLU A 217 -22.28 9.62 -25.95
N ASP A 218 -21.39 10.60 -25.78
CA ASP A 218 -19.94 10.46 -26.03
C ASP A 218 -19.17 9.91 -24.81
N ILE A 219 -19.83 9.86 -23.63
CA ILE A 219 -19.21 9.50 -22.34
C ILE A 219 -19.76 8.16 -21.81
N ALA A 220 -20.90 7.71 -22.32
CA ALA A 220 -21.48 6.45 -21.90
C ALA A 220 -20.71 5.25 -22.49
N CYS A 221 -20.15 4.40 -21.62
CA CYS A 221 -19.86 3.01 -21.96
C CYS A 221 -21.15 2.38 -22.49
N LYS A 222 -21.22 2.14 -23.80
CA LYS A 222 -22.23 1.26 -24.37
C LYS A 222 -21.92 -0.17 -23.93
N GLY A 223 -22.78 -0.72 -23.08
CA GLY A 223 -22.92 -2.17 -22.89
C GLY A 223 -22.46 -2.70 -21.54
N TYR A 224 -23.44 -2.93 -20.65
CA TYR A 224 -23.80 -4.30 -20.27
C TYR A 224 -25.22 -4.56 -20.75
#